data_AF-A0A3M1LE06-F1
#
_entry.id   AF-A0A3M1LE06-F1
#
_cell.length_a   1.000
_cell.length_b   1.000
_cell.length_c   1.000
_cell.angle_alpha   90.00
_cell.angle_beta   90.00
_cell.angle_gamma   90.00
#
_symmetry.space_group_name_H-M   'P 1'
#
loop_
_entity.id
_entity.type
_entity.pdbx_description
1 polymer ?
#
loop_
_entity_poly.entity_id
_entity_poly.type
_entity_poly.pdbx_seq_one_letter_code
_entity_poly.pdbx_strand_id
1 'polypeptide(L)' 'MTILFFLIGLSLLVALGFLAAFLWAIRSGQFDDDYTPAIRVLFDDEPPIEEP' A
#
# COMPACT_ATOMS: atom_id res chain seq x y z
N MET A 1 19.95 24.38 -21.07
CA MET A 1 18.49 24.60 -21.06
C MET A 1 17.69 23.35 -21.39
N THR A 2 18.15 22.48 -22.29
CA THR A 2 17.51 21.17 -22.59
C THR A 2 17.39 20.26 -21.37
N ILE A 3 18.41 20.23 -20.49
CA ILE A 3 18.40 19.36 -19.30
C ILE A 3 17.28 19.71 -18.31
N LEU A 4 16.90 20.99 -18.21
CA LEU A 4 15.83 21.45 -17.34
C LEU A 4 14.49 20.86 -17.76
N PHE A 5 14.18 20.89 -19.07
CA PHE A 5 12.96 20.30 -19.59
C PHE A 5 12.90 18.78 -19.38
N PHE A 6 14.04 18.10 -19.52
CA PHE A 6 14.13 16.66 -19.21
C PHE A 6 13.87 16.37 -17.72
N LEU A 7 14.49 17.13 -16.83
CA LEU A 7 14.32 16.97 -15.38
C LEU A 7 12.88 17.25 -14.94
N ILE A 8 12.21 18.24 -15.55
CA ILE A 8 10.79 18.53 -15.30
C ILE A 8 9.91 17.36 -15.76
N GLY A 9 10.17 16.80 -16.94
CA GLY A 9 9.43 15.63 -17.41
C GLY A 9 9.63 14.41 -16.51
N LEU A 10 10.87 14.16 -16.07
CA LEU A 10 11.20 13.07 -15.18
C LEU A 10 10.56 13.23 -13.80
N SER A 11 10.57 14.44 -13.23
CA SER A 11 9.95 14.69 -11.91
C SER A 11 8.43 14.52 -11.95
N LEU A 12 7.77 14.98 -13.03
CA LEU A 12 6.34 14.76 -13.25
C LEU A 12 6.00 13.28 -13.40
N LEU A 13 6.80 12.53 -14.15
CA LEU A 13 6.63 11.08 -14.29
C LEU A 13 6.69 10.39 -12.93
N VAL A 14 7.71 10.71 -12.14
CA VAL A 14 7.90 10.15 -10.80
C VAL A 14 6.72 10.52 -9.88
N ALA A 15 6.30 11.78 -9.87
CA ALA A 15 5.18 12.25 -9.05
C ALA A 15 3.86 11.53 -9.40
N LEU A 16 3.55 11.40 -10.70
CA LEU A 16 2.38 10.66 -11.17
C LEU A 16 2.48 9.17 -10.87
N GLY A 17 3.68 8.59 -10.98
CA GLY A 17 3.94 7.20 -10.62
C GLY A 17 3.66 6.93 -9.14
N PHE A 18 4.15 7.80 -8.25
CA PHE A 18 3.86 7.72 -6.82
C PHE A 18 2.37 7.90 -6.53
N LEU A 19 1.70 8.85 -7.18
CA LEU A 19 0.27 9.06 -7.01
C LEU A 19 -0.53 7.83 -7.47
N ALA A 20 -0.20 7.23 -8.62
CA ALA A 20 -0.86 6.03 -9.11
C ALA A 20 -0.66 4.84 -8.19
N ALA A 21 0.57 4.62 -7.70
CA ALA A 21 0.88 3.58 -6.72
C ALA A 21 0.11 3.79 -5.41
N PHE A 22 0.03 5.03 -4.93
CA PHE A 22 -0.72 5.39 -3.73
C PHE A 22 -2.22 5.10 -3.87
N LEU A 23 -2.83 5.51 -4.99
CA LEU A 23 -4.25 5.22 -5.25
C LEU A 23 -4.52 3.72 -5.40
N TRP A 24 -3.57 2.96 -5.97
CA TRP A 24 -3.66 1.51 -6.05
C TRP A 24 -3.61 0.86 -4.65
N ALA A 25 -2.69 1.29 -3.78
CA ALA A 25 -2.55 0.79 -2.42
C ALA A 25 -3.79 1.03 -1.54
N ILE A 26 -4.41 2.22 -1.66
CA ILE A 26 -5.70 2.50 -0.99
C ILE A 26 -6.78 1.57 -1.51
N ARG A 27 -6.88 1.41 -2.83
CA ARG A 27 -7.94 0.59 -3.43
C ARG A 27 -7.74 -0.91 -3.23
N SER A 28 -6.51 -1.36 -2.97
CA SER A 28 -6.21 -2.74 -2.62
C SER A 28 -6.38 -3.05 -1.13
N GLY A 29 -6.78 -2.08 -0.31
CA GLY A 29 -6.94 -2.28 1.13
C GLY A 29 -5.63 -2.55 1.86
N GLN A 30 -4.49 -2.09 1.33
CA GLN A 30 -3.18 -2.34 1.97
C GLN A 30 -3.11 -1.75 3.39
N PHE A 31 -3.88 -0.69 3.63
CA PHE A 31 -3.94 0.02 4.91
C PHE A 31 -5.05 -0.50 5.83
N ASP A 32 -5.83 -1.50 5.42
CA ASP A 32 -6.96 -2.04 6.20
C ASP A 32 -6.49 -3.06 7.25
N ASP A 33 -5.21 -3.43 7.26
CA ASP A 33 -4.63 -4.32 8.27
C ASP A 33 -4.36 -3.57 9.58
N ASP A 34 -5.44 -3.24 10.30
CA ASP A 34 -5.41 -2.58 11.62
C ASP A 34 -4.87 -3.52 12.72
N TYR A 35 -4.74 -4.82 12.43
CA TYR A 35 -4.29 -5.84 13.35
C TYR A 35 -2.88 -6.29 12.98
N THR A 36 -1.91 -5.97 13.83
CA THR A 36 -0.49 -6.22 13.49
C THR A 36 -0.25 -7.70 13.19
N PRO A 37 0.50 -8.03 12.11
CA PRO A 37 0.72 -9.42 11.68
C PRO A 37 1.32 -10.32 12.78
N ALA A 38 2.09 -9.74 13.71
CA ALA A 38 2.66 -10.47 14.85
C ALA A 38 1.62 -10.99 15.86
N ILE A 39 0.41 -10.39 15.91
CA ILE A 39 -0.67 -10.86 16.78
C ILE A 39 -1.56 -11.84 16.02
N ARG A 40 -1.89 -11.57 14.74
CA ARG A 40 -2.66 -12.50 13.89
C ARG A 40 -2.07 -13.92 13.91
N VAL A 41 -0.75 -14.03 13.71
CA VAL A 41 -0.05 -15.33 13.65
C VAL A 41 -0.17 -16.16 14.93
N LEU A 42 -0.44 -15.53 16.09
CA LEU A 42 -0.61 -16.25 17.36
C LEU A 42 -1.96 -16.96 17.44
N PHE A 43 -2.95 -16.52 16.67
CA PHE A 43 -4.32 -17.01 16.70
C PHE A 43 -4.74 -17.71 15.40
N ASP A 44 -3.87 -17.74 14.38
CA ASP A 44 -4.14 -18.37 13.08
C ASP A 44 -4.37 -19.91 13.18
N ASP A 45 -3.86 -20.55 14.24
CA ASP A 45 -4.00 -21.99 14.49
C ASP A 45 -5.19 -22.34 15.41
N GLU A 46 -5.93 -21.36 15.94
CA GLU A 46 -7.09 -21.62 16.80
C GLU A 46 -8.34 -21.93 15.96
N PRO A 47 -9.06 -23.04 16.24
CA PRO A 47 -10.31 -23.33 15.54
C PRO A 47 -11.36 -22.25 15.85
N PRO A 48 -12.26 -21.92 14.90
CA PRO A 48 -13.33 -20.96 15.14
C PRO A 48 -14.14 -21.38 16.38
N ILE A 49 -14.33 -20.44 17.30
CA ILE A 49 -15.19 -20.66 18.47
C ILE A 49 -16.62 -20.68 17.93
N GLU A 50 -17.22 -21.87 17.83
CA GLU A 50 -18.66 -21.99 17.59
C GLU A 50 -19.39 -21.48 18.85
N GLU A 51 -20.01 -20.30 18.76
CA GLU A 51 -20.95 -19.85 19.77
C GLU A 51 -22.25 -20.68 19.68
N PRO A 52 -22.82 -21.14 20.81
CA PRO A 52 -24.03 -21.97 20.85
C PRO A 52 -25.33 -21.22 20.53
#